data_AF-A0A429GCT9-F1
#
_entry.id   AF-A0A429GCT9-F1
#
_cell.length_a   1.000
_cell.length_b   1.000
_cell.length_c   1.000
_cell.angle_alpha   90.00
_cell.angle_beta   90.00
_cell.angle_gamma   90.00
#
_symmetry.space_group_name_H-M   'P 1'
#
loop_
_entity.id
_entity.type
_entity.pdbx_description
1 polymer ?
#
loop_
_entity_poly.entity_id
_entity_poly.type
_entity_poly.pdbx_seq_one_letter_code
_entity_poly.pdbx_strand_id
1 'polypeptide(L)'
;MLLVAALSGCDAMQRISEGAYRNAVSDGTAGELRARGVELERRPDCELPETGADALVRVHCTARTRTGEPVTVRGVARDADTPDPRELYVVTVGEREVFRTDCLGPDCG
;
A
#
# COMPACT_ATOMS: atom_id res chain seq x y z
N MET A 1 -22.90 -25.27 28.66
CA MET A 1 -22.86 -24.92 27.23
C MET A 1 -22.34 -23.48 27.14
N LEU A 2 -21.04 -23.28 26.90
CA LEU A 2 -20.44 -21.95 26.70
C LEU A 2 -19.88 -21.91 25.28
N LEU A 3 -20.60 -21.26 24.36
CA LEU A 3 -20.05 -20.76 23.11
C LEU A 3 -19.72 -19.29 23.35
N VAL A 4 -18.44 -18.98 23.57
CA VAL A 4 -17.98 -17.59 23.68
C VAL A 4 -17.00 -17.31 22.54
N ALA A 5 -17.52 -16.57 21.55
CA ALA A 5 -16.84 -15.68 20.60
C ALA A 5 -15.35 -15.97 20.25
N ALA A 6 -15.11 -16.86 19.28
CA ALA A 6 -13.80 -16.99 18.62
C ALA A 6 -13.68 -16.17 17.31
N LEU A 7 -14.72 -15.45 16.90
CA LEU A 7 -14.79 -14.79 15.58
C LEU A 7 -14.16 -13.38 15.55
N SER A 8 -13.90 -12.74 16.69
CA SER A 8 -13.33 -11.39 16.72
C SER A 8 -11.81 -11.34 16.55
N GLY A 9 -11.10 -12.45 16.81
CA GLY A 9 -9.65 -12.50 16.78
C GLY A 9 -9.05 -12.45 15.37
N CYS A 10 -9.60 -13.24 14.44
CA CYS A 10 -9.11 -13.32 13.06
C CYS A 10 -9.35 -12.01 12.31
N ASP A 11 -10.55 -11.43 12.43
CA ASP A 11 -10.87 -10.14 11.81
C ASP A 11 -10.00 -9.00 12.35
N ALA A 12 -9.72 -9.00 13.65
CA ALA A 12 -8.84 -7.98 14.25
C ALA A 12 -7.41 -8.12 13.72
N MET A 13 -6.86 -9.34 13.67
CA MET A 13 -5.55 -9.59 13.09
C MET A 13 -5.49 -9.23 11.59
N GLN A 14 -6.52 -9.56 10.81
CA GLN A 14 -6.61 -9.22 9.39
C GLN A 14 -6.64 -7.70 9.18
N ARG A 15 -7.47 -6.97 9.94
CA ARG A 15 -7.52 -5.50 9.89
C ARG A 15 -6.20 -4.85 10.33
N ILE A 16 -5.50 -5.46 11.30
CA ILE A 16 -4.16 -5.01 11.72
C ILE A 16 -3.15 -5.24 10.59
N SER A 17 -3.15 -6.40 9.94
CA SER A 17 -2.29 -6.70 8.80
C SER A 17 -2.54 -5.78 7.62
N GLU A 18 -3.81 -5.51 7.30
CA GLU A 18 -4.19 -4.51 6.30
C GLU A 18 -3.74 -3.09 6.68
N GLY A 19 -3.89 -2.72 7.95
CA GLY A 19 -3.43 -1.44 8.48
C GLY A 19 -1.91 -1.29 8.38
N ALA A 20 -1.17 -2.35 8.73
CA ALA A 20 0.28 -2.40 8.60
C ALA A 20 0.72 -2.27 7.13
N TYR A 21 0.06 -3.00 6.22
CA TYR A 21 0.33 -2.93 4.79
C TYR A 21 0.05 -1.53 4.22
N ARG A 22 -1.09 -0.90 4.58
CA ARG A 22 -1.39 0.49 4.20
C ARG A 22 -0.29 1.47 4.66
N ASN A 23 0.17 1.35 5.90
CA ASN A 23 1.23 2.20 6.43
C ASN A 23 2.56 1.95 5.70
N ALA A 24 2.93 0.70 5.47
CA ALA A 24 4.17 0.34 4.76
C ALA A 24 4.20 0.93 3.34
N VAL A 25 3.11 0.78 2.57
CA VAL A 25 3.00 1.35 1.22
C VAL A 25 3.04 2.89 1.26
N SER A 26 2.36 3.50 2.23
CA SER A 26 2.35 4.97 2.41
C SER A 26 3.75 5.51 2.71
N ASP A 27 4.45 4.93 3.68
CA ASP A 27 5.77 5.37 4.12
C ASP A 27 6.84 5.07 3.06
N GLY A 28 6.79 3.88 2.45
CA GLY A 28 7.68 3.49 1.36
C GLY A 28 7.54 4.38 0.13
N THR A 29 6.30 4.68 -0.29
CA THR A 29 6.05 5.63 -1.39
C THR A 29 6.61 7.01 -1.07
N ALA A 30 6.37 7.52 0.15
CA ALA A 30 6.87 8.82 0.56
C ALA A 30 8.41 8.87 0.53
N GLY A 31 9.07 7.80 0.97
CA GLY A 31 10.53 7.65 0.90
C GLY A 31 11.05 7.66 -0.55
N GLU A 32 10.48 6.84 -1.42
CA GLU A 32 10.88 6.75 -2.84
C GLU A 32 10.69 8.07 -3.60
N LEU A 33 9.57 8.76 -3.36
CA LEU A 33 9.30 10.07 -3.98
C LEU A 33 10.28 11.13 -3.48
N ARG A 34 10.57 11.15 -2.17
CA ARG A 34 11.56 12.06 -1.58
C ARG A 34 12.96 11.82 -2.15
N ALA A 35 13.38 10.56 -2.30
CA ALA A 35 14.66 10.21 -2.92
C ALA A 35 14.78 10.69 -4.37
N ARG A 36 13.64 10.89 -5.05
CA ARG A 36 13.54 11.44 -6.42
C ARG A 36 13.27 12.94 -6.47
N GLY A 37 13.32 13.63 -5.33
CA GLY A 37 13.11 15.08 -5.23
C GLY A 37 11.65 15.53 -5.30
N VAL A 38 10.69 14.61 -5.12
CA VAL A 38 9.26 14.93 -5.04
C VAL A 38 8.84 15.01 -3.58
N GLU A 39 8.57 16.23 -3.11
CA GLU A 39 8.10 16.47 -1.73
C GLU A 39 6.58 16.42 -1.66
N LEU A 40 6.04 15.62 -0.74
CA LEU A 40 4.61 15.51 -0.47
C LEU A 40 4.16 16.51 0.61
N GLU A 41 2.91 16.97 0.53
CA GLU A 41 2.31 17.77 1.60
C GLU A 41 2.14 16.97 2.89
N ARG A 42 1.68 15.73 2.73
CA ARG A 42 1.42 14.74 3.78
C ARG A 42 1.65 13.35 3.21
N ARG A 43 1.76 12.35 4.09
CA ARG A 43 1.84 10.95 3.69
C ARG A 43 0.64 10.56 2.80
N PRO A 44 0.82 9.64 1.83
CA PRO A 44 -0.29 9.12 1.04
C PRO A 44 -1.39 8.51 1.90
N ASP A 45 -2.64 8.78 1.53
CA ASP A 45 -3.81 8.12 2.10
C ASP A 45 -4.11 6.87 1.27
N CYS A 46 -4.15 5.70 1.91
CA CYS A 46 -4.16 4.40 1.25
C CYS A 46 -5.42 3.60 1.59
N GLU A 47 -6.04 3.04 0.56
CA GLU A 47 -7.19 2.16 0.63
C GLU A 47 -6.83 0.78 0.06
N LEU A 48 -7.44 -0.27 0.63
CA LEU A 48 -7.35 -1.64 0.13
C LEU A 48 -8.73 -2.02 -0.41
N PRO A 49 -9.04 -1.67 -1.67
CA PRO A 49 -10.33 -2.02 -2.25
C PRO A 49 -10.54 -3.54 -2.23
N GLU A 50 -11.74 -3.98 -1.87
CA GLU A 50 -12.08 -5.40 -1.81
C GLU A 50 -11.76 -6.09 -3.14
N THR A 51 -11.05 -7.21 -3.04
CA THR A 51 -10.70 -8.06 -4.16
C THR A 51 -11.48 -9.36 -4.02
N GLY A 52 -12.26 -9.73 -5.04
CA GLY A 52 -13.02 -10.98 -5.03
C GLY A 52 -12.16 -12.25 -5.19
N ALA A 53 -10.87 -12.20 -4.87
CA ALA A 53 -9.92 -13.30 -5.02
C ALA A 53 -8.99 -13.33 -3.81
N ASP A 54 -8.98 -14.47 -3.10
CA ASP A 54 -8.40 -14.64 -1.76
C ASP A 54 -6.87 -14.42 -1.67
N ALA A 55 -6.16 -14.37 -2.80
CA ALA A 55 -4.70 -14.21 -2.88
C ALA A 55 -4.24 -12.95 -3.65
N LEU A 56 -5.17 -12.06 -3.99
CA LEU A 56 -4.88 -10.80 -4.68
C LEU A 56 -5.19 -9.64 -3.75
N VAL A 57 -4.21 -8.83 -3.41
CA VAL A 57 -4.42 -7.56 -2.70
C VAL A 57 -4.20 -6.40 -3.66
N ARG A 58 -5.11 -5.43 -3.65
CA ARG A 58 -4.94 -4.16 -4.36
C ARG A 58 -4.78 -3.06 -3.34
N VAL A 59 -3.90 -2.11 -3.64
CA VAL A 59 -3.77 -0.88 -2.87
C VAL A 59 -3.89 0.31 -3.80
N HIS A 60 -4.65 1.31 -3.37
CA HIS A 60 -4.76 2.58 -4.03
C HIS A 60 -4.43 3.66 -3.02
N CYS A 61 -3.38 4.43 -3.28
CA CYS A 61 -3.06 5.59 -2.45
C CYS A 61 -3.15 6.89 -3.23
N THR A 62 -3.58 7.94 -2.56
CA THR A 62 -3.60 9.30 -3.10
C THR A 62 -2.84 10.25 -2.20
N ALA A 63 -2.16 11.22 -2.81
CA ALA A 63 -1.51 12.31 -2.09
C ALA A 63 -1.47 13.57 -2.96
N ARG A 64 -0.84 14.63 -2.44
CA ARG A 64 -0.47 15.82 -3.19
C ARG A 64 0.98 16.17 -2.95
N THR A 65 1.67 16.61 -3.99
CA THR A 65 2.98 17.24 -3.85
C THR A 65 2.83 18.61 -3.20
N ARG A 66 3.90 19.17 -2.63
CA ARG A 66 3.89 20.54 -2.09
C ARG A 66 3.64 21.61 -3.16
N THR A 67 3.78 21.26 -4.44
CA THR A 67 3.44 22.10 -5.60
C THR A 67 1.97 21.94 -6.03
N GLY A 68 1.20 21.09 -5.35
CA GLY A 68 -0.23 20.87 -5.57
C GLY A 68 -0.57 19.77 -6.59
N GLU A 69 0.44 19.13 -7.19
CA GLU A 69 0.24 18.07 -8.18
C GLU A 69 -0.32 16.81 -7.50
N PRO A 70 -1.34 16.17 -8.11
CA PRO A 70 -1.90 14.95 -7.56
C PRO A 70 -0.89 13.82 -7.68
N VAL A 71 -0.82 12.98 -6.64
CA VAL A 71 -0.04 11.75 -6.65
C VAL A 71 -0.99 10.57 -6.54
N THR A 72 -0.76 9.55 -7.36
CA THR A 72 -1.51 8.30 -7.30
C THR A 72 -0.56 7.12 -7.24
N VAL A 73 -0.84 6.21 -6.32
CA VAL A 73 -0.15 4.92 -6.20
C VAL A 73 -1.17 3.84 -6.53
N ARG A 74 -0.83 2.95 -7.44
CA ARG A 74 -1.59 1.72 -7.70
C ARG A 74 -0.67 0.53 -7.45
N GLY A 75 -1.01 -0.27 -6.45
CA GLY A 75 -0.28 -1.48 -6.12
C GLY A 75 -1.14 -2.73 -6.29
N VAL A 76 -0.48 -3.82 -6.66
CA VAL A 76 -1.02 -5.18 -6.66
C VAL A 76 -0.01 -6.08 -5.95
N ALA A 77 -0.46 -6.85 -4.96
CA ALA A 77 0.26 -7.99 -4.44
C ALA A 77 -0.49 -9.27 -4.84
N ARG A 78 0.23 -10.20 -5.48
CA ARG A 78 -0.27 -11.54 -5.82
C ARG A 78 0.36 -12.56 -4.89
N ASP A 79 -0.32 -13.68 -4.71
CA ASP A 79 0.15 -14.77 -3.84
C ASP A 79 0.39 -14.24 -2.41
N ALA A 80 -0.48 -13.32 -1.98
CA ALA A 80 -0.36 -12.58 -0.71
C ALA A 80 -0.52 -13.48 0.54
N ASP A 81 -1.02 -14.70 0.34
CA ASP A 81 -1.14 -15.77 1.33
C ASP A 81 0.11 -16.65 1.41
N THR A 82 1.14 -16.38 0.60
CA THR A 82 2.40 -17.12 0.58
C THR A 82 3.54 -16.32 1.23
N PRO A 83 4.66 -16.97 1.62
CA PRO A 83 5.83 -16.27 2.16
C PRO A 83 6.55 -15.36 1.16
N ASP A 84 6.24 -15.45 -0.14
CA ASP A 84 6.91 -14.71 -1.22
C ASP A 84 5.86 -14.03 -2.12
N PRO A 85 5.18 -12.98 -1.60
CA PRO A 85 4.18 -12.25 -2.37
C PRO A 85 4.85 -11.49 -3.52
N ARG A 86 4.21 -11.51 -4.68
CA ARG A 86 4.68 -10.77 -5.86
C ARG A 86 4.00 -9.43 -5.94
N GLU A 87 4.74 -8.37 -5.60
CA GLU A 87 4.23 -7.02 -5.57
C GLU A 87 4.57 -6.25 -6.85
N LEU A 88 3.72 -5.28 -7.19
CA LEU A 88 3.99 -4.30 -8.25
C LEU A 88 3.25 -3.01 -7.92
N TYR A 89 4.00 -1.91 -7.86
CA TYR A 89 3.52 -0.57 -7.61
C TYR A 89 3.82 0.33 -8.80
N VAL A 90 2.83 1.14 -9.18
CA VAL A 90 2.96 2.20 -10.19
C VAL A 90 2.62 3.52 -9.51
N VAL A 91 3.55 4.47 -9.57
CA VAL A 91 3.40 5.79 -8.95
C VAL A 91 3.41 6.88 -10.01
N THR A 92 2.36 7.70 -10.01
CA THR A 92 2.20 8.85 -10.89
C THR A 92 2.20 10.15 -10.11
N VAL A 93 2.77 11.19 -10.72
CA VAL A 93 2.65 12.60 -10.27
C VAL A 93 2.05 13.38 -11.44
N GLY A 94 0.89 13.98 -11.24
CA GLY A 94 0.03 14.41 -12.34
C GLY A 94 -0.37 13.21 -13.20
N GLU A 95 -0.18 13.34 -14.51
CA GLU A 95 -0.46 12.28 -15.49
C GLU A 95 0.77 11.43 -15.82
N ARG A 96 1.92 11.71 -15.19
CA ARG A 96 3.20 11.07 -15.52
C ARG A 96 3.55 9.97 -14.54
N GLU A 97 3.84 8.77 -15.05
CA GLU A 97 4.50 7.71 -14.27
C GLU A 97 5.92 8.17 -13.90
N VAL A 98 6.18 8.29 -12.60
CA VAL A 98 7.49 8.69 -12.08
C VAL A 98 8.35 7.47 -11.81
N PHE A 99 7.75 6.38 -11.32
CA PHE A 99 8.40 5.09 -11.21
C PHE A 99 7.40 3.93 -11.13
N ARG A 100 7.95 2.75 -11.37
CA ARG A 100 7.31 1.45 -11.20
C ARG A 100 8.32 0.52 -10.54
N THR A 101 7.88 -0.20 -9.51
CA THR A 101 8.75 -1.04 -8.68
C THR A 101 7.97 -2.21 -8.10
N ASP A 102 8.66 -3.30 -7.80
CA ASP A 102 8.15 -4.48 -7.09
C ASP A 102 8.50 -4.47 -5.60
N CYS A 103 9.17 -3.41 -5.11
CA CYS A 103 9.52 -3.23 -3.71
C CYS A 103 9.44 -1.74 -3.32
N LEU A 104 8.89 -1.45 -2.13
CA LEU A 104 8.85 -0.11 -1.53
C LEU A 104 9.48 -0.10 -0.13
N GLY A 105 10.40 0.83 0.13
CA GLY A 105 10.98 1.04 1.46
C GLY A 105 12.49 0.80 1.53
N PRO A 106 13.10 0.95 2.72
CA PRO A 106 14.55 0.96 2.88
C PRO A 106 15.20 -0.41 2.69
N ASP A 107 14.44 -1.51 2.79
CA ASP A 107 14.94 -2.87 2.58
C ASP A 107 14.93 -3.26 1.09
N CYS A 108 14.52 -2.34 0.21
CA CYS A 108 14.48 -2.51 -1.23
C CYS A 108 15.80 -2.06 -1.88
N GLY A 109 16.81 -2.94 -1.84
CA GLY A 109 18.08 -2.77 -2.56
C GLY A 109 19.25 -2.29 -1.71
#